data_AF-A0A4Z2CTC3-F1
#
_entry.id   AF-A0A4Z2CTC3-F1
#
_cell.length_a   1.000
_cell.length_b   1.000
_cell.length_c   1.000
_cell.angle_alpha   90.00
_cell.angle_beta   90.00
_cell.angle_gamma   90.00
#
_symmetry.space_group_name_H-M   'P 1'
#
loop_
_entity.id
_entity.type
_entity.pdbx_description
1 polymer ?
#
loop_
_entity_poly.entity_id
_entity_poly.type
_entity_poly.pdbx_seq_one_letter_code
_entity_poly.pdbx_strand_id
1 'polypeptide(L)'
;MITASHNPPCDNGMKLVDPHGGMLDTKWEPVVISFMHCADEYISKWLSEHCCNIQDNQLPSVVLGYDTRESSPALANEVKQGVDAMHGVCHELGVVTTPQLHYFVQYINSLGNLYSNQLVDLETIYVHHFAERFTTALENLQSCTESIHLNVDCAHGVGSKVLESFRSYFSSINSPRKLILHLYNTETENKELLNQNCGADFVKITLHAPKLTPSNEQSIMYPDRWATIDGDADRLIYFRPILTHCVPSSDDNLPNSAINELHPTEGSVSQCVELLDGDRISCLFAHFLVKVLKSVSSDCNLTIGVIQTAYANSASTRYLKEHLRISVVCVPTGVKHLHHAAQNFDFGIYFEANGHGTVLFSKHVLNFVENLNVNNPLRTFVDLTNTAIGDAVTDILLVEYTLAWLNWSFMNWFSMYEDLPSKQLKVTVVKRDIIQVTWDERRVTSPVQLQVAIDEAVDKADKSVGKIGSSRAFVRPSGTENSVRIYAESYTHEATDWLSTTVAILTYQLAGGIGSQPTPPRPLQICNESVN
;
A
#
# COMPACT_ATOMS: atom_id res chain seq x y z
N MET A 1 -13.42 12.26 -2.65
CA MET A 1 -12.05 12.61 -2.24
C MET A 1 -11.35 13.33 -3.38
N ILE A 2 -10.73 14.47 -3.13
CA ILE A 2 -9.84 15.13 -4.11
C ILE A 2 -8.39 14.87 -3.69
N THR A 3 -7.68 14.11 -4.52
CA THR A 3 -6.29 13.73 -4.30
C THR A 3 -5.74 13.03 -5.53
N ALA A 4 -4.42 13.06 -5.69
CA ALA A 4 -3.68 12.14 -6.55
C ALA A 4 -2.68 11.24 -5.79
N SER A 5 -2.88 11.00 -4.48
CA SER A 5 -2.11 10.02 -3.70
C SER A 5 -0.59 10.21 -3.86
N HIS A 6 0.14 9.18 -4.27
CA HIS A 6 1.58 9.14 -4.55
C HIS A 6 2.09 10.03 -5.71
N ASN A 7 1.21 10.63 -6.53
CA ASN A 7 1.63 11.44 -7.67
C ASN A 7 2.42 12.71 -7.25
N PRO A 8 3.21 13.30 -8.17
CA PRO A 8 3.87 14.58 -7.95
C PRO A 8 2.90 15.71 -7.58
N PRO A 9 3.34 16.77 -6.88
CA PRO A 9 2.47 17.84 -6.36
C PRO A 9 1.60 18.55 -7.41
N CYS A 10 2.07 18.65 -8.65
CA CYS A 10 1.38 19.33 -9.75
C CYS A 10 0.15 18.57 -10.28
N ASP A 11 0.04 17.27 -10.02
CA ASP A 11 -1.13 16.47 -10.39
C ASP A 11 -2.25 16.63 -9.36
N ASN A 12 -3.49 16.29 -9.73
CA ASN A 12 -4.57 16.05 -8.78
C ASN A 12 -5.60 15.09 -9.41
N GLY A 13 -6.60 14.67 -8.64
CA GLY A 13 -7.64 13.75 -9.09
C GLY A 13 -8.86 13.78 -8.20
N MET A 14 -9.89 13.06 -8.61
CA MET A 14 -11.12 12.89 -7.85
C MET A 14 -11.49 11.41 -7.78
N LYS A 15 -11.71 10.90 -6.57
CA LYS A 15 -12.21 9.56 -6.28
C LYS A 15 -13.63 9.66 -5.70
N LEU A 16 -14.55 8.85 -6.23
CA LEU A 16 -15.94 8.72 -5.74
C LEU A 16 -16.06 7.53 -4.78
N VAL A 17 -16.83 7.74 -3.70
CA VAL A 17 -17.00 6.80 -2.58
C VAL A 17 -18.48 6.49 -2.43
N ASP A 18 -18.83 5.20 -2.38
CA ASP A 18 -20.22 4.76 -2.21
C ASP A 18 -20.68 4.89 -0.75
N PRO A 19 -22.01 4.87 -0.49
CA PRO A 19 -22.55 5.11 0.86
C PRO A 19 -22.06 4.16 1.96
N HIS A 20 -21.60 2.97 1.60
CA HIS A 20 -21.02 2.01 2.54
C HIS A 20 -19.55 2.27 2.87
N GLY A 21 -18.97 3.37 2.36
CA GLY A 21 -17.56 3.73 2.50
C GLY A 21 -16.63 3.01 1.52
N GLY A 22 -17.14 2.14 0.64
CA GLY A 22 -16.32 1.47 -0.38
C GLY A 22 -16.12 2.34 -1.63
N MET A 23 -15.32 1.84 -2.57
CA MET A 23 -15.15 2.48 -3.87
C MET A 23 -16.45 2.46 -4.69
N LEU A 24 -16.63 3.44 -5.58
CA LEU A 24 -17.75 3.49 -6.52
C LEU A 24 -17.95 2.15 -7.26
N ASP A 25 -19.19 1.66 -7.26
CA ASP A 25 -19.59 0.49 -8.05
C ASP A 25 -19.20 0.65 -9.53
N THR A 26 -18.48 -0.35 -10.06
CA THR A 26 -17.97 -0.39 -11.44
C THR A 26 -19.04 -0.13 -12.51
N LYS A 27 -20.32 -0.42 -12.24
CA LYS A 27 -21.41 -0.14 -13.19
C LYS A 27 -21.62 1.36 -13.45
N TRP A 28 -21.18 2.22 -12.54
CA TRP A 28 -21.30 3.68 -12.66
C TRP A 28 -20.11 4.32 -13.37
N GLU A 29 -18.96 3.65 -13.49
CA GLU A 29 -17.78 4.21 -14.15
C GLU A 29 -18.06 4.60 -15.61
N PRO A 30 -18.71 3.76 -16.46
CA PRO A 30 -19.03 4.15 -17.82
C PRO A 30 -19.96 5.36 -17.90
N VAL A 31 -20.86 5.52 -16.92
CA VAL A 31 -21.79 6.65 -16.83
C VAL A 31 -21.00 7.93 -16.52
N VAL A 32 -20.10 7.90 -15.54
CA VAL A 32 -19.22 9.03 -15.20
C VAL A 32 -18.32 9.40 -16.39
N ILE A 33 -17.70 8.41 -17.03
CA ILE A 33 -16.85 8.63 -18.22
C ILE A 33 -17.67 9.21 -19.38
N SER A 34 -18.90 8.74 -19.59
CA SER A 34 -19.79 9.31 -20.60
C SER A 34 -20.12 10.76 -20.31
N PHE A 35 -20.35 11.12 -19.05
CA PHE A 35 -20.60 12.50 -18.65
C PHE A 35 -19.37 13.38 -18.86
N MET A 36 -18.17 12.91 -18.50
CA MET A 36 -16.92 13.65 -18.67
C MET A 36 -16.58 13.94 -20.14
N HIS A 37 -17.05 13.12 -21.08
CA HIS A 37 -16.90 13.35 -22.52
C HIS A 37 -18.05 14.17 -23.13
N CYS A 38 -19.09 14.50 -22.35
CA CYS A 38 -20.23 15.27 -22.83
C CYS A 38 -19.82 16.74 -22.98
N ALA A 39 -20.02 17.31 -24.17
CA ALA A 39 -19.86 18.75 -24.36
C ALA A 39 -21.00 19.51 -23.67
N ASP A 40 -20.71 20.73 -23.21
CA ASP A 40 -21.59 21.57 -22.39
C ASP A 40 -23.01 21.71 -22.97
N GLU A 41 -23.13 21.89 -24.29
CA GLU A 41 -24.39 22.06 -25.00
C GLU A 41 -25.32 20.82 -24.94
N TYR A 42 -24.77 19.64 -24.63
CA TYR A 42 -25.52 18.38 -24.53
C TYR A 42 -25.80 17.94 -23.08
N ILE A 43 -25.32 18.67 -22.06
CA ILE A 43 -25.47 18.26 -20.65
C ILE A 43 -26.94 18.06 -20.28
N SER A 44 -27.84 19.00 -20.62
CA SER A 44 -29.27 18.87 -20.28
C SER A 44 -29.91 17.64 -20.92
N LYS A 45 -29.53 17.31 -22.17
CA LYS A 45 -29.98 16.11 -22.85
C LYS A 45 -29.44 14.86 -22.16
N TRP A 46 -28.14 14.83 -21.86
CA TRP A 46 -27.50 13.72 -21.18
C TRP A 46 -28.17 13.44 -19.82
N LEU A 47 -28.40 14.48 -19.01
CA LEU A 47 -29.10 14.37 -17.73
C LEU A 47 -30.53 13.82 -17.91
N SER A 48 -31.27 14.30 -18.91
CA SER A 48 -32.61 13.78 -19.17
C SER A 48 -32.62 12.30 -19.56
N GLU A 49 -31.60 11.82 -20.28
CA GLU A 49 -31.50 10.43 -20.70
C GLU A 49 -31.06 9.49 -19.55
N HIS A 50 -30.18 9.96 -18.67
CA HIS A 50 -29.56 9.13 -17.63
C HIS A 50 -30.22 9.26 -16.25
N CYS A 51 -30.92 10.37 -15.96
CA CYS A 51 -31.53 10.64 -14.66
C CYS A 51 -33.07 10.54 -14.65
N CYS A 52 -33.74 10.36 -15.80
CA CYS A 52 -35.21 10.39 -15.91
C CYS A 52 -35.97 9.33 -15.10
N ASN A 53 -35.30 8.25 -14.67
CA ASN A 53 -35.91 7.14 -13.93
C ASN A 53 -35.52 7.12 -12.44
N ILE A 54 -34.82 8.15 -11.95
CA ILE A 54 -34.45 8.25 -10.53
C ILE A 54 -35.58 8.98 -9.80
N GLN A 55 -36.55 8.22 -9.28
CA GLN A 55 -37.46 8.73 -8.25
C GLN A 55 -36.78 8.60 -6.90
N ASP A 56 -36.02 9.62 -6.53
CA ASP A 56 -35.48 9.73 -5.19
C ASP A 56 -36.28 10.75 -4.38
N ASN A 57 -36.87 10.30 -3.28
CA ASN A 57 -37.57 11.18 -2.34
C ASN A 57 -36.59 11.79 -1.32
N GLN A 58 -35.30 11.49 -1.43
CA GLN A 58 -34.25 12.00 -0.56
C GLN A 58 -33.48 13.14 -1.23
N LEU A 59 -33.07 14.10 -0.40
CA LEU A 59 -32.20 15.19 -0.81
C LEU A 59 -30.78 14.61 -1.06
N PRO A 60 -30.19 14.78 -2.26
CA PRO A 60 -28.83 14.29 -2.52
C PRO A 60 -27.83 14.90 -1.54
N SER A 61 -27.01 14.07 -0.93
CA SER A 61 -26.00 14.50 0.05
C SER A 61 -24.63 13.94 -0.35
N VAL A 62 -23.63 14.81 -0.37
CA VAL A 62 -22.25 14.48 -0.77
C VAL A 62 -21.30 14.93 0.34
N VAL A 63 -20.42 14.02 0.76
CA VAL A 63 -19.32 14.36 1.68
C VAL A 63 -18.07 14.63 0.86
N LEU A 64 -17.46 15.78 1.07
CA LEU A 64 -16.31 16.26 0.30
C LEU A 64 -15.11 16.49 1.23
N GLY A 65 -14.00 15.86 0.89
CA GLY A 65 -12.71 16.05 1.53
C GLY A 65 -11.59 16.01 0.51
N TYR A 66 -10.43 16.58 0.87
CA TYR A 66 -9.30 16.74 -0.03
C TYR A 66 -7.95 16.70 0.69
N ASP A 67 -6.88 16.38 -0.05
CA ASP A 67 -5.51 16.34 0.49
C ASP A 67 -4.85 17.73 0.57
N THR A 68 -3.53 17.78 0.81
CA THR A 68 -2.78 19.03 1.00
C THR A 68 -2.34 19.74 -0.28
N ARG A 69 -2.65 19.23 -1.48
CA ARG A 69 -2.20 19.82 -2.76
C ARG A 69 -2.69 21.26 -2.95
N GLU A 70 -1.92 22.05 -3.70
CA GLU A 70 -2.25 23.45 -3.98
C GLU A 70 -3.60 23.59 -4.72
N SER A 71 -3.88 22.70 -5.67
CA SER A 71 -5.11 22.72 -6.47
C SER A 71 -6.35 22.18 -5.75
N SER A 72 -6.17 21.50 -4.60
CA SER A 72 -7.26 20.81 -3.89
C SER A 72 -8.41 21.72 -3.44
N PRO A 73 -8.17 22.89 -2.82
CA PRO A 73 -9.25 23.80 -2.42
C PRO A 73 -10.06 24.34 -3.60
N ALA A 74 -9.41 24.66 -4.72
CA ALA A 74 -10.08 25.15 -5.92
C ALA A 74 -10.97 24.07 -6.55
N LEU A 75 -10.44 22.84 -6.69
CA LEU A 75 -11.21 21.70 -7.19
C LEU A 75 -12.38 21.34 -6.26
N ALA A 76 -12.20 21.48 -4.94
CA ALA A 76 -13.28 21.25 -3.97
C ALA A 76 -14.43 22.24 -4.18
N ASN A 77 -14.11 23.50 -4.44
CA ASN A 77 -15.10 24.51 -4.76
C ASN A 77 -15.85 24.22 -6.08
N GLU A 78 -15.19 23.63 -7.09
CA GLU A 78 -15.87 23.18 -8.33
C GLU A 78 -16.83 22.02 -8.06
N VAL A 79 -16.42 21.03 -7.25
CA VAL A 79 -17.32 19.93 -6.85
C VAL A 79 -18.55 20.46 -6.12
N LYS A 80 -18.36 21.39 -5.17
CA LYS A 80 -19.45 22.04 -4.45
C LYS A 80 -20.43 22.74 -5.39
N GLN A 81 -19.93 23.54 -6.34
CA GLN A 81 -20.78 24.20 -7.34
C GLN A 81 -21.61 23.19 -8.14
N GLY A 82 -21.02 22.04 -8.53
CA GLY A 82 -21.74 20.97 -9.20
C GLY A 82 -22.85 20.35 -8.34
N VAL A 83 -22.60 20.14 -7.05
CA VAL A 83 -23.61 19.65 -6.08
C VAL A 83 -24.74 20.66 -5.91
N ASP A 84 -24.41 21.94 -5.72
CA ASP A 84 -25.37 23.03 -5.56
C ASP A 84 -26.25 23.22 -6.80
N ALA A 85 -25.67 23.09 -8.01
CA ALA A 85 -26.39 23.16 -9.27
C ALA A 85 -27.42 22.03 -9.44
N MET A 86 -27.17 20.88 -8.81
CA MET A 86 -28.10 19.74 -8.76
C MET A 86 -29.02 19.77 -7.53
N HIS A 87 -29.07 20.90 -6.81
CA HIS A 87 -29.85 21.10 -5.58
C HIS A 87 -29.53 20.08 -4.47
N GLY A 88 -28.30 19.54 -4.45
CA GLY A 88 -27.80 18.68 -3.38
C GLY A 88 -27.22 19.46 -2.20
N VAL A 89 -26.81 18.72 -1.17
CA VAL A 89 -26.11 19.25 0.01
C VAL A 89 -24.66 18.75 0.00
N CYS A 90 -23.70 19.67 0.03
CA CYS A 90 -22.29 19.35 0.14
C CYS A 90 -21.80 19.53 1.59
N HIS A 91 -21.38 18.44 2.21
CA HIS A 91 -20.75 18.39 3.53
C HIS A 91 -19.23 18.44 3.37
N GLU A 92 -18.67 19.64 3.45
CA GLU A 92 -17.22 19.85 3.34
C GLU A 92 -16.50 19.54 4.66
N LEU A 93 -15.60 18.56 4.62
CA LEU A 93 -14.71 18.20 5.72
C LEU A 93 -13.38 18.96 5.68
N GLY A 94 -13.03 19.53 4.52
CA GLY A 94 -11.74 20.17 4.30
C GLY A 94 -10.61 19.14 4.12
N VAL A 95 -9.51 19.36 4.84
CA VAL A 95 -8.28 18.57 4.72
C VAL A 95 -8.40 17.28 5.52
N VAL A 96 -8.45 16.13 4.82
CA VAL A 96 -8.60 14.79 5.42
C VAL A 96 -7.76 13.77 4.65
N THR A 97 -7.42 12.64 5.25
CA THR A 97 -6.83 11.52 4.51
C THR A 97 -7.90 10.81 3.66
N THR A 98 -7.49 10.07 2.63
CA THR A 98 -8.42 9.24 1.85
C THR A 98 -9.19 8.27 2.75
N PRO A 99 -8.54 7.52 3.66
CA PRO A 99 -9.25 6.58 4.53
C PRO A 99 -10.21 7.25 5.53
N GLN A 100 -9.87 8.43 6.05
CA GLN A 100 -10.78 9.20 6.90
C GLN A 100 -12.08 9.54 6.17
N LEU A 101 -12.01 10.01 4.92
CA LEU A 101 -13.22 10.28 4.13
C LEU A 101 -14.08 9.03 3.98
N HIS A 102 -13.47 7.89 3.64
CA HIS A 102 -14.17 6.61 3.49
C HIS A 102 -14.86 6.17 4.80
N TYR A 103 -14.14 6.26 5.93
CA TYR A 103 -14.67 5.97 7.25
C TYR A 103 -15.84 6.89 7.62
N PHE A 104 -15.71 8.19 7.35
CA PHE A 104 -16.76 9.17 7.64
C PHE A 104 -18.01 8.96 6.81
N VAL A 105 -17.87 8.66 5.51
CA VAL A 105 -19.01 8.31 4.65
C VAL A 105 -19.74 7.08 5.20
N GLN A 106 -19.01 6.02 5.57
CA GLN A 106 -19.61 4.83 6.18
C GLN A 106 -20.31 5.16 7.50
N TYR A 107 -19.65 5.92 8.39
CA TYR A 107 -20.16 6.29 9.70
C TYR A 107 -21.45 7.12 9.60
N ILE A 108 -21.45 8.17 8.78
CA ILE A 108 -22.61 9.03 8.51
C ILE A 108 -23.82 8.20 8.05
N ASN A 109 -23.61 7.26 7.12
CA ASN A 109 -24.69 6.41 6.61
C ASN A 109 -25.15 5.35 7.63
N SER A 110 -24.29 4.92 8.54
CA SER A 110 -24.64 3.96 9.61
C SER A 110 -25.56 4.54 10.69
N LEU A 111 -25.50 5.86 10.92
CA LEU A 111 -26.35 6.55 11.90
C LEU A 111 -27.82 6.69 11.45
N GLY A 112 -28.11 6.49 10.16
CA GLY A 112 -29.41 6.82 9.55
C GLY A 112 -29.59 8.34 9.34
N ASN A 113 -30.43 8.73 8.38
CA ASN A 113 -30.63 10.12 7.89
C ASN A 113 -30.33 11.20 8.94
N LEU A 114 -29.18 11.86 8.80
CA LEU A 114 -28.82 13.04 9.57
C LEU A 114 -29.71 14.20 9.13
N TYR A 115 -30.80 14.44 9.84
CA TYR A 115 -31.65 15.63 9.67
C TYR A 115 -31.00 16.90 10.27
N SER A 116 -29.78 16.84 10.79
CA SER A 116 -29.08 17.97 11.41
C SER A 116 -27.88 18.42 10.57
N ASN A 117 -27.85 19.70 10.22
CA ASN A 117 -26.75 20.39 9.53
C ASN A 117 -25.43 20.48 10.34
N GLN A 118 -25.33 19.80 11.48
CA GLN A 118 -24.11 19.74 12.28
C GLN A 118 -23.44 18.38 12.08
N LEU A 119 -22.35 18.39 11.33
CA LEU A 119 -21.39 17.29 11.36
C LEU A 119 -20.79 17.29 12.76
N VAL A 120 -20.87 16.13 13.44
CA VAL A 120 -20.14 15.89 14.70
C VAL A 120 -18.64 16.04 14.42
N ASP A 121 -17.81 16.25 15.43
CA ASP A 121 -16.35 16.21 15.28
C ASP A 121 -15.88 14.79 14.90
N LEU A 122 -15.93 14.51 13.60
CA LEU A 122 -15.65 13.21 13.01
C LEU A 122 -14.17 12.83 13.17
N GLU A 123 -13.27 13.81 13.10
CA GLU A 123 -11.84 13.58 13.32
C GLU A 123 -11.60 13.06 14.74
N THR A 124 -12.16 13.74 15.74
CA THR A 124 -12.08 13.27 17.14
C THR A 124 -12.69 11.89 17.29
N ILE A 125 -13.82 11.58 16.63
CA ILE A 125 -14.42 10.24 16.66
C ILE A 125 -13.43 9.18 16.12
N TYR A 126 -12.82 9.43 14.96
CA TYR A 126 -11.88 8.51 14.34
C TYR A 126 -10.62 8.30 15.20
N VAL A 127 -9.97 9.40 15.62
CA VAL A 127 -8.74 9.34 16.42
C VAL A 127 -9.02 8.68 17.77
N HIS A 128 -10.07 9.12 18.47
CA HIS A 128 -10.40 8.58 19.79
C HIS A 128 -10.73 7.10 19.72
N HIS A 129 -11.54 6.67 18.74
CA HIS A 129 -11.93 5.27 18.58
C HIS A 129 -10.71 4.35 18.45
N PHE A 130 -9.83 4.63 17.48
CA PHE A 130 -8.68 3.76 17.22
C PHE A 130 -7.57 3.91 18.27
N ALA A 131 -7.30 5.12 18.75
CA ALA A 131 -6.24 5.35 19.74
C ALA A 131 -6.61 4.77 21.11
N GLU A 132 -7.85 4.94 21.58
CA GLU A 132 -8.33 4.34 22.84
C GLU A 132 -8.29 2.81 22.76
N ARG A 133 -8.77 2.26 21.64
CA ARG A 133 -8.76 0.81 21.40
C ARG A 133 -7.34 0.25 21.43
N PHE A 134 -6.40 0.91 20.75
CA PHE A 134 -4.99 0.50 20.71
C PHE A 134 -4.34 0.59 22.10
N THR A 135 -4.52 1.71 22.79
CA THR A 135 -3.98 1.92 24.14
C THR A 135 -4.48 0.84 25.11
N THR A 136 -5.79 0.63 25.15
CA THR A 136 -6.42 -0.38 26.01
C THR A 136 -5.86 -1.76 25.69
N ALA A 137 -5.72 -2.10 24.41
CA ALA A 137 -5.17 -3.37 24.00
C ALA A 137 -3.72 -3.56 24.47
N LEU A 138 -2.87 -2.55 24.28
CA LEU A 138 -1.46 -2.60 24.65
C LEU A 138 -1.26 -2.76 26.16
N GLU A 139 -2.06 -2.08 26.99
CA GLU A 139 -2.01 -2.19 28.44
C GLU A 139 -2.29 -3.62 28.94
N ASN A 140 -3.20 -4.32 28.25
CA ASN A 140 -3.61 -5.68 28.56
C ASN A 140 -2.65 -6.75 28.00
N LEU A 141 -1.70 -6.38 27.14
CA LEU A 141 -0.68 -7.31 26.65
C LEU A 141 0.40 -7.55 27.72
N GLN A 142 0.51 -8.80 28.17
CA GLN A 142 1.60 -9.20 29.07
C GLN A 142 2.95 -9.32 28.34
N SER A 143 2.93 -9.57 27.03
CA SER A 143 4.13 -9.77 26.21
C SER A 143 4.94 -8.49 25.95
N CYS A 144 4.30 -7.33 26.03
CA CYS A 144 4.92 -6.04 25.70
C CYS A 144 5.23 -5.27 26.98
N THR A 145 6.47 -5.26 27.45
CA THR A 145 6.83 -4.61 28.73
C THR A 145 7.27 -3.15 28.60
N GLU A 146 7.53 -2.68 27.40
CA GLU A 146 8.09 -1.35 27.12
C GLU A 146 7.19 -0.54 26.19
N SER A 147 7.46 0.76 26.07
CA SER A 147 6.80 1.59 25.07
C SER A 147 7.31 1.24 23.67
N ILE A 148 6.40 1.26 22.69
CA ILE A 148 6.73 1.02 21.29
C ILE A 148 7.18 2.34 20.69
N HIS A 149 8.38 2.41 20.13
CA HIS A 149 8.83 3.57 19.38
C HIS A 149 8.78 3.27 17.88
N LEU A 150 8.23 4.20 17.10
CA LEU A 150 8.14 4.08 15.64
C LEU A 150 8.51 5.41 14.99
N ASN A 151 9.45 5.37 14.04
CA ASN A 151 9.71 6.50 13.16
C ASN A 151 8.76 6.44 11.98
N VAL A 152 8.11 7.55 11.63
CA VAL A 152 7.16 7.63 10.54
C VAL A 152 7.52 8.76 9.58
N ASP A 153 7.90 8.39 8.36
CA ASP A 153 7.96 9.32 7.23
C ASP A 153 6.55 9.59 6.71
N CYS A 154 6.09 10.84 6.84
CA CYS A 154 4.73 11.25 6.51
C CYS A 154 4.60 11.83 5.09
N ALA A 155 5.64 11.72 4.26
CA ALA A 155 5.66 12.15 2.86
C ALA A 155 5.30 13.63 2.60
N HIS A 156 5.37 14.49 3.63
CA HIS A 156 4.81 15.85 3.65
C HIS A 156 3.30 15.92 3.30
N GLY A 157 2.61 14.79 3.44
CA GLY A 157 1.20 14.61 3.11
C GLY A 157 0.25 14.87 4.27
N VAL A 158 -1.05 14.77 3.98
CA VAL A 158 -2.13 15.02 4.96
C VAL A 158 -2.07 14.05 6.15
N GLY A 159 -1.55 12.85 5.96
CA GLY A 159 -1.37 11.85 7.03
C GLY A 159 -0.53 12.33 8.21
N SER A 160 0.37 13.29 8.01
CA SER A 160 1.15 13.91 9.10
C SER A 160 0.26 14.59 10.15
N LYS A 161 -0.81 15.26 9.72
CA LYS A 161 -1.76 15.95 10.62
C LYS A 161 -2.55 14.95 11.46
N VAL A 162 -2.99 13.86 10.84
CA VAL A 162 -3.72 12.80 11.54
C VAL A 162 -2.83 12.09 12.54
N LEU A 163 -1.62 11.70 12.14
CA LEU A 163 -0.65 11.06 13.03
C LEU A 163 -0.23 11.98 14.19
N GLU A 164 -0.22 13.31 13.99
CA GLU A 164 -0.03 14.27 15.07
C GLU A 164 -1.16 14.23 16.11
N SER A 165 -2.42 14.10 15.65
CA SER A 165 -3.57 13.93 16.54
C SER A 165 -3.46 12.63 17.36
N PHE A 166 -3.02 11.51 16.74
CA PHE A 166 -2.72 10.26 17.46
C PHE A 166 -1.56 10.43 18.45
N ARG A 167 -0.46 11.07 18.04
CA ARG A 167 0.71 11.36 18.89
C ARG A 167 0.33 12.18 20.12
N SER A 168 -0.52 13.18 19.92
CA SER A 168 -1.07 14.02 20.99
C SER A 168 -1.94 13.21 21.95
N TYR A 169 -2.83 12.36 21.43
CA TYR A 169 -3.63 11.44 22.25
C TYR A 169 -2.74 10.53 23.12
N PHE A 170 -1.79 9.81 22.50
CA PHE A 170 -0.88 8.91 23.22
C PHE A 170 0.02 9.62 24.23
N SER A 171 0.34 10.89 23.99
CA SER A 171 1.13 11.71 24.93
C SER A 171 0.30 12.17 26.13
N SER A 172 -1.00 12.40 25.94
CA SER A 172 -1.93 12.87 26.97
C SER A 172 -2.33 11.80 28.00
N ILE A 173 -2.33 10.54 27.59
CA ILE A 173 -2.69 9.41 28.46
C ILE A 173 -1.55 9.07 29.43
N ASN A 174 -1.91 8.85 30.70
CA ASN A 174 -0.97 8.40 31.72
C ASN A 174 -0.92 6.87 31.77
N SER A 175 -0.33 6.27 30.73
CA SER A 175 -0.15 4.82 30.62
C SER A 175 1.33 4.44 30.82
N PRO A 176 1.64 3.33 31.52
CA PRO A 176 3.02 2.88 31.69
C PRO A 176 3.69 2.45 30.37
N ARG A 177 2.89 2.13 29.34
CA ARG A 177 3.34 1.65 28.03
C ARG A 177 2.48 2.30 26.95
N LYS A 178 3.11 2.86 25.92
CA LYS A 178 2.40 3.55 24.83
C LYS A 178 3.15 3.42 23.50
N LEU A 179 2.45 3.75 22.43
CA LEU A 179 3.08 4.00 21.14
C LEU A 179 3.60 5.43 21.10
N ILE A 180 4.89 5.58 20.81
CA ILE A 180 5.61 6.85 20.69
C ILE A 180 5.96 7.02 19.21
N LEU A 181 5.27 7.97 18.58
CA LEU A 181 5.43 8.28 17.16
C LEU A 181 6.45 9.42 16.98
N HIS A 182 7.53 9.12 16.27
CA HIS A 182 8.50 10.11 15.82
C HIS A 182 8.19 10.46 14.38
N LEU A 183 7.56 11.62 14.17
CA LEU A 183 7.05 12.02 12.85
C LEU A 183 8.10 12.84 12.10
N TYR A 184 8.36 12.46 10.85
CA TYR A 184 9.28 13.12 9.92
C TYR A 184 8.55 13.49 8.64
N ASN A 185 9.14 14.42 7.87
CA ASN A 185 8.58 14.89 6.61
C ASN A 185 7.11 15.34 6.77
N THR A 186 6.90 16.37 7.58
CA THR A 186 5.55 16.82 8.02
C THR A 186 5.17 18.21 7.47
N GLU A 187 6.01 18.84 6.64
CA GLU A 187 5.77 20.18 6.09
C GLU A 187 4.67 20.23 5.02
N THR A 188 3.40 20.15 5.43
CA THR A 188 2.23 20.15 4.53
C THR A 188 1.94 21.49 3.83
N GLU A 189 2.54 22.59 4.30
CA GLU A 189 2.35 23.92 3.71
C GLU A 189 3.28 24.16 2.52
N ASN A 190 4.44 23.52 2.49
CA ASN A 190 5.36 23.55 1.35
C ASN A 190 4.98 22.47 0.33
N LYS A 191 4.12 22.84 -0.61
CA LYS A 191 3.43 21.90 -1.53
C LYS A 191 4.39 21.09 -2.39
N GLU A 192 5.54 21.66 -2.74
CA GLU A 192 6.57 21.00 -3.57
C GLU A 192 7.26 19.82 -2.88
N LEU A 193 7.17 19.73 -1.54
CA LEU A 193 7.78 18.62 -0.78
C LEU A 193 6.92 17.35 -0.77
N LEU A 194 5.64 17.43 -1.15
CA LEU A 194 4.73 16.29 -1.15
C LEU A 194 5.29 15.14 -2.02
N ASN A 195 5.52 13.97 -1.39
CA ASN A 195 6.14 12.78 -1.99
C ASN A 195 7.55 13.01 -2.59
N GLN A 196 8.24 14.10 -2.24
CA GLN A 196 9.52 14.46 -2.86
C GLN A 196 10.69 13.72 -2.20
N ASN A 197 11.16 12.64 -2.85
CA ASN A 197 12.23 11.76 -2.32
C ASN A 197 11.89 11.13 -0.96
N CYS A 198 10.60 10.93 -0.70
CA CYS A 198 10.04 10.32 0.50
C CYS A 198 8.67 9.70 0.19
N GLY A 199 8.09 9.02 1.17
CA GLY A 199 6.80 8.34 1.05
C GLY A 199 6.88 6.90 0.58
N ALA A 200 5.78 6.17 0.77
CA ALA A 200 5.69 4.73 0.52
C ALA A 200 6.14 4.31 -0.88
N ASP A 201 5.69 5.02 -1.92
CA ASP A 201 6.08 4.73 -3.31
C ASP A 201 7.58 4.94 -3.56
N PHE A 202 8.16 6.02 -3.02
CA PHE A 202 9.59 6.28 -3.16
C PHE A 202 10.40 5.15 -2.53
N VAL A 203 10.12 4.77 -1.27
CA VAL A 203 10.85 3.72 -0.57
C VAL A 203 10.66 2.37 -1.26
N LYS A 204 9.43 2.04 -1.68
CA LYS A 204 9.12 0.79 -2.38
C LYS A 204 9.85 0.66 -3.72
N ILE A 205 9.90 1.74 -4.51
CA ILE A 205 10.46 1.70 -5.87
C ILE A 205 11.98 1.83 -5.85
N THR A 206 12.52 2.70 -5.00
CA THR A 206 13.96 3.00 -5.00
C THR A 206 14.75 2.09 -4.08
N LEU A 207 14.11 1.48 -3.07
CA LEU A 207 14.78 0.75 -1.99
C LEU A 207 15.80 1.61 -1.21
N HIS A 208 15.60 2.92 -1.18
CA HIS A 208 16.39 3.89 -0.42
C HIS A 208 15.56 4.48 0.73
N ALA A 209 16.25 4.89 1.79
CA ALA A 209 15.64 5.61 2.89
C ALA A 209 15.14 6.98 2.42
N PRO A 210 14.01 7.48 2.96
CA PRO A 210 13.47 8.78 2.58
C PRO A 210 14.45 9.89 2.96
N LYS A 211 14.54 10.91 2.12
CA LYS A 211 15.26 12.14 2.47
C LYS A 211 14.46 12.87 3.56
N LEU A 212 15.10 13.13 4.69
CA LEU A 212 14.49 13.89 5.78
C LEU A 212 14.60 15.39 5.48
N THR A 213 13.45 16.07 5.39
CA THR A 213 13.36 17.52 5.18
C THR A 213 12.45 18.14 6.25
N PRO A 214 12.93 19.13 7.03
CA PRO A 214 14.28 19.69 7.01
C PRO A 214 15.30 18.65 7.52
N SER A 215 16.58 18.83 7.17
CA SER A 215 17.65 17.94 7.67
C SER A 215 17.62 17.93 9.19
N ASN A 216 17.44 16.75 9.79
CA ASN A 216 17.41 16.63 11.24
C ASN A 216 18.85 16.47 11.75
N GLU A 217 19.30 17.39 12.63
CA GLU A 217 20.63 17.33 13.25
C GLU A 217 20.72 16.26 14.35
N GLN A 218 19.58 15.71 14.78
CA GLN A 218 19.55 14.60 15.73
C GLN A 218 19.92 13.30 15.01
N SER A 219 20.91 12.58 15.55
CA SER A 219 21.35 11.30 15.00
C SER A 219 20.14 10.38 14.85
N ILE A 220 20.01 9.78 13.67
CA ILE A 220 19.11 8.66 13.39
C ILE A 220 19.63 7.47 14.22
N MET A 221 19.46 7.51 15.53
CA MET A 221 19.85 6.44 16.44
C MET A 221 18.67 6.12 17.35
N TYR A 222 18.04 5.01 16.98
CA TYR A 222 17.04 4.26 17.72
C TYR A 222 15.64 4.89 17.84
N PRO A 223 14.58 4.12 17.51
CA PRO A 223 14.58 2.71 17.04
C PRO A 223 14.89 2.57 15.53
N ASP A 224 15.37 1.40 15.11
CA ASP A 224 15.64 1.07 13.70
C ASP A 224 14.38 0.77 12.87
N ARG A 225 13.19 0.75 13.49
CA ARG A 225 11.91 0.47 12.83
C ARG A 225 11.33 1.75 12.25
N TRP A 226 11.16 1.75 10.94
CA TRP A 226 10.52 2.84 10.21
C TRP A 226 9.25 2.37 9.54
N ALA A 227 8.25 3.26 9.52
CA ALA A 227 7.11 3.22 8.63
C ALA A 227 7.20 4.43 7.68
N THR A 228 6.65 4.29 6.48
CA THR A 228 6.42 5.39 5.56
C THR A 228 5.03 5.25 4.97
N ILE A 229 4.33 6.38 4.86
CA ILE A 229 3.00 6.48 4.26
C ILE A 229 3.07 7.30 2.97
N ASP A 230 2.07 7.21 2.10
CA ASP A 230 1.98 8.07 0.93
C ASP A 230 1.19 9.36 1.20
N GLY A 231 1.12 10.25 0.20
CA GLY A 231 0.59 11.60 0.35
C GLY A 231 -0.82 11.72 0.91
N ASP A 232 -1.72 10.76 0.62
CA ASP A 232 -3.10 10.69 1.13
C ASP A 232 -3.32 9.60 2.19
N ALA A 233 -2.24 8.95 2.64
CA ALA A 233 -2.18 7.94 3.69
C ALA A 233 -3.03 6.69 3.44
N ASP A 234 -3.12 6.22 2.18
CA ASP A 234 -3.78 4.96 1.81
C ASP A 234 -2.81 3.79 1.59
N ARG A 235 -1.49 4.03 1.72
CA ARG A 235 -0.43 3.01 1.61
C ARG A 235 0.51 3.02 2.80
N LEU A 236 0.89 1.83 3.24
CA LEU A 236 1.86 1.64 4.32
C LEU A 236 3.00 0.71 3.91
N ILE A 237 4.22 1.16 4.17
CA ILE A 237 5.43 0.34 4.03
C ILE A 237 6.24 0.45 5.31
N TYR A 238 6.79 -0.67 5.78
CA TYR A 238 7.80 -0.69 6.83
C TYR A 238 9.18 -0.90 6.24
N PHE A 239 10.21 -0.39 6.91
CA PHE A 239 11.60 -0.62 6.51
C PHE A 239 12.58 -0.41 7.66
N ARG A 240 13.83 -0.80 7.43
CA ARG A 240 14.99 -0.47 8.26
C ARG A 240 16.12 0.09 7.37
N PRO A 241 16.67 1.28 7.65
CA PRO A 241 17.85 1.80 6.95
C PRO A 241 19.08 0.91 7.18
N ILE A 242 19.84 0.65 6.11
CA ILE A 242 21.14 -0.03 6.16
C ILE A 242 22.24 1.03 6.04
N LEU A 243 23.08 1.16 7.06
CA LEU A 243 24.24 2.04 7.03
C LEU A 243 25.40 1.32 6.33
N THR A 244 25.67 1.67 5.06
CA THR A 244 26.90 1.24 4.39
C THR A 244 27.99 2.28 4.59
N HIS A 245 29.06 1.94 5.31
CA HIS A 245 30.28 2.75 5.30
C HIS A 245 30.93 2.63 3.91
N CYS A 246 30.92 3.70 3.11
CA CYS A 246 31.73 3.77 1.90
C CYS A 246 33.22 3.79 2.30
N VAL A 247 33.95 2.73 2.01
CA VAL A 247 35.42 2.73 2.06
C VAL A 247 35.90 3.61 0.90
N PRO A 248 36.69 4.67 1.12
CA PRO A 248 37.32 5.39 0.02
C PRO A 248 38.24 4.42 -0.73
N SER A 249 38.14 4.39 -2.05
CA SER A 249 39.08 3.68 -2.92
C SER A 249 40.52 3.98 -2.50
N SER A 250 41.29 2.93 -2.24
CA SER A 250 42.70 3.02 -1.87
C SER A 250 43.53 3.55 -3.05
N ASP A 251 43.84 4.84 -3.01
CA ASP A 251 45.02 5.43 -3.65
C ASP A 251 45.84 6.15 -2.56
N ASP A 252 46.88 5.44 -2.12
CA ASP A 252 48.20 5.87 -1.64
C ASP A 252 48.44 7.11 -0.74
N ASN A 253 49.03 6.78 0.42
CA ASN A 253 50.06 7.50 1.19
C ASN A 253 49.70 8.77 1.99
N LEU A 254 49.50 8.62 3.32
CA LEU A 254 49.95 9.58 4.36
C LEU A 254 50.07 8.87 5.74
N PRO A 255 50.95 9.34 6.64
CA PRO A 255 51.45 8.55 7.78
C PRO A 255 50.56 8.60 9.03
N ASN A 256 50.62 7.50 9.77
CA ASN A 256 49.96 7.21 11.05
C ASN A 256 50.17 8.30 12.13
N SER A 257 49.09 8.96 12.55
CA SER A 257 48.90 9.37 13.94
C SER A 257 47.44 9.80 14.22
N ALA A 258 46.93 9.39 15.39
CA ALA A 258 45.65 9.76 16.03
C ALA A 258 44.44 8.85 15.71
N ILE A 259 44.25 7.85 16.57
CA ILE A 259 42.95 7.27 16.90
C ILE A 259 42.23 8.32 17.74
N ASN A 260 41.26 9.03 17.18
CA ASN A 260 40.26 9.81 17.90
C ASN A 260 38.94 9.74 17.12
N GLU A 261 37.89 9.39 17.86
CA GLU A 261 36.46 9.54 17.58
C GLU A 261 36.08 9.98 16.15
N LEU A 262 35.67 8.99 15.34
CA LEU A 262 35.09 9.19 14.02
C LEU A 262 33.69 9.82 14.16
N HIS A 263 33.63 11.15 14.22
CA HIS A 263 32.48 11.88 13.71
C HIS A 263 32.39 11.65 12.19
N PRO A 264 31.25 11.23 11.63
CA PRO A 264 31.10 11.11 10.18
C PRO A 264 31.13 12.51 9.56
N THR A 265 32.18 12.82 8.80
CA THR A 265 32.25 14.01 7.96
C THR A 265 31.31 13.87 6.75
N GLU A 266 30.73 14.99 6.35
CA GLU A 266 29.80 15.12 5.21
C GLU A 266 30.34 14.46 3.94
N GLY A 267 29.57 13.49 3.43
CA GLY A 267 29.89 12.77 2.19
C GLY A 267 28.91 11.63 1.99
N SER A 268 27.72 11.96 1.45
CA SER A 268 26.70 11.05 0.89
C SER A 268 26.69 9.60 1.41
N VAL A 269 25.95 9.34 2.48
CA VAL A 269 25.59 7.97 2.89
C VAL A 269 24.40 7.54 2.03
N SER A 270 24.62 6.73 1.00
CA SER A 270 23.53 6.05 0.30
C SER A 270 22.94 5.01 1.25
N GLN A 271 21.80 5.31 1.89
CA GLN A 271 21.13 4.38 2.80
C GLN A 271 20.14 3.52 2.02
N CYS A 272 20.57 2.34 1.57
CA CYS A 272 19.64 1.29 1.15
C CYS A 272 18.74 0.87 2.32
N VAL A 273 17.62 0.21 2.07
CA VAL A 273 16.72 -0.28 3.12
C VAL A 273 16.45 -1.77 3.03
N GLU A 274 16.22 -2.40 4.19
CA GLU A 274 15.51 -3.66 4.28
C GLU A 274 14.02 -3.38 4.28
N LEU A 275 13.30 -3.90 3.28
CA LEU A 275 11.91 -3.56 3.02
C LEU A 275 10.95 -4.57 3.65
N LEU A 276 9.86 -4.07 4.23
CA LEU A 276 8.69 -4.83 4.66
C LEU A 276 7.44 -4.21 4.01
N ASP A 277 7.11 -4.70 2.83
CA ASP A 277 6.04 -4.16 2.01
C ASP A 277 4.64 -4.73 2.32
N GLY A 278 3.65 -4.45 1.49
CA GLY A 278 2.28 -4.95 1.69
C GLY A 278 2.18 -6.48 1.75
N ASP A 279 3.02 -7.23 1.03
CA ASP A 279 3.02 -8.70 1.15
C ASP A 279 3.46 -9.12 2.56
N ARG A 280 4.46 -8.44 3.11
CA ARG A 280 4.95 -8.69 4.47
C ARG A 280 3.90 -8.37 5.52
N ILE A 281 3.14 -7.29 5.33
CA ILE A 281 2.01 -6.91 6.20
C ILE A 281 0.92 -8.00 6.13
N SER A 282 0.53 -8.42 4.92
CA SER A 282 -0.48 -9.48 4.75
C SER A 282 -0.05 -10.81 5.39
N CYS A 283 1.23 -11.18 5.26
CA CYS A 283 1.78 -12.39 5.88
C CYS A 283 1.80 -12.29 7.41
N LEU A 284 2.12 -11.11 7.96
CA LEU A 284 2.10 -10.87 9.41
C LEU A 284 0.69 -11.05 9.97
N PHE A 285 -0.31 -10.43 9.34
CA PHE A 285 -1.71 -10.54 9.74
C PHE A 285 -2.23 -11.97 9.61
N ALA A 286 -1.92 -12.66 8.50
CA ALA A 286 -2.25 -14.06 8.31
C ALA A 286 -1.63 -14.95 9.41
N HIS A 287 -0.35 -14.74 9.74
CA HIS A 287 0.34 -15.48 10.78
C HIS A 287 -0.32 -15.27 12.15
N PHE A 288 -0.63 -14.02 12.48
CA PHE A 288 -1.32 -13.66 13.72
C PHE A 288 -2.68 -14.35 13.81
N LEU A 289 -3.52 -14.26 12.77
CA LEU A 289 -4.85 -14.87 12.76
C LEU A 289 -4.79 -16.39 12.88
N VAL A 290 -3.85 -17.06 12.19
CA VAL A 290 -3.63 -18.51 12.33
C VAL A 290 -3.27 -18.89 13.78
N LYS A 291 -2.48 -18.07 14.48
CA LYS A 291 -2.11 -18.32 15.89
C LYS A 291 -3.25 -18.03 16.85
N VAL A 292 -3.94 -16.91 16.68
CA VAL A 292 -5.02 -16.47 17.56
C VAL A 292 -6.24 -17.37 17.44
N LEU A 293 -6.62 -17.78 16.24
CA LEU A 293 -7.77 -18.69 16.09
C LEU A 293 -7.54 -20.04 16.80
N LYS A 294 -6.31 -20.56 16.76
CA LYS A 294 -5.92 -21.76 17.52
C LYS A 294 -6.06 -21.60 19.03
N SER A 295 -5.99 -20.38 19.57
CA SER A 295 -6.15 -20.12 21.01
C SER A 295 -7.58 -19.82 21.43
N VAL A 296 -8.46 -19.43 20.50
CA VAL A 296 -9.85 -19.05 20.82
C VAL A 296 -10.82 -20.25 20.72
N SER A 297 -10.68 -21.13 19.73
CA SER A 297 -11.47 -22.38 19.66
C SER A 297 -10.91 -23.35 18.61
N SER A 298 -10.85 -24.64 18.94
CA SER A 298 -10.48 -25.71 17.99
C SER A 298 -11.58 -26.05 16.98
N ASP A 299 -12.82 -25.65 17.27
CA ASP A 299 -14.03 -26.14 16.58
C ASP A 299 -14.66 -25.10 15.63
N CYS A 300 -14.05 -23.91 15.52
CA CYS A 300 -14.51 -22.86 14.62
C CYS A 300 -13.91 -23.04 13.23
N ASN A 301 -14.73 -23.47 12.27
CA ASN A 301 -14.36 -23.54 10.85
C ASN A 301 -14.41 -22.13 10.22
N LEU A 302 -13.48 -21.25 10.63
CA LEU A 302 -13.32 -19.91 10.06
C LEU A 302 -12.20 -19.93 9.02
N THR A 303 -12.51 -19.41 7.84
CA THR A 303 -11.59 -19.40 6.69
C THR A 303 -10.71 -18.15 6.66
N ILE A 304 -9.41 -18.33 6.45
CA ILE A 304 -8.48 -17.23 6.16
C ILE A 304 -8.08 -17.32 4.69
N GLY A 305 -8.26 -16.23 3.96
CA GLY A 305 -7.79 -16.05 2.60
C GLY A 305 -6.89 -14.83 2.48
N VAL A 306 -5.76 -14.99 1.80
CA VAL A 306 -4.90 -13.85 1.42
C VAL A 306 -5.01 -13.63 -0.08
N ILE A 307 -5.34 -12.41 -0.46
CA ILE A 307 -5.54 -12.02 -1.85
C ILE A 307 -4.34 -11.17 -2.27
N GLN A 308 -3.65 -11.63 -3.29
CA GLN A 308 -2.45 -11.00 -3.83
C GLN A 308 -2.66 -10.64 -5.31
N THR A 309 -1.81 -9.77 -5.84
CA THR A 309 -1.68 -9.56 -7.28
C THR A 309 -0.46 -10.31 -7.81
N ALA A 310 -0.30 -10.33 -9.14
CA ALA A 310 0.89 -10.90 -9.75
C ALA A 310 2.20 -10.24 -9.29
N TYR A 311 2.18 -9.02 -8.74
CA TYR A 311 3.38 -8.32 -8.25
C TYR A 311 3.92 -8.87 -6.92
N ALA A 312 3.14 -9.70 -6.23
CA ALA A 312 3.59 -10.29 -4.98
C ALA A 312 4.81 -11.18 -5.20
N ASN A 313 5.78 -11.14 -4.28
CA ASN A 313 6.97 -12.00 -4.36
C ASN A 313 6.57 -13.47 -4.18
N SER A 314 7.10 -14.39 -5.00
CA SER A 314 6.73 -15.81 -4.86
C SER A 314 7.13 -16.41 -3.51
N ALA A 315 8.08 -15.80 -2.78
CA ALA A 315 8.39 -16.20 -1.41
C ALA A 315 7.23 -15.95 -0.43
N SER A 316 6.51 -14.83 -0.57
CA SER A 316 5.34 -14.53 0.27
C SER A 316 4.22 -15.52 0.00
N THR A 317 3.91 -15.79 -1.28
CA THR A 317 2.90 -16.79 -1.66
C THR A 317 3.26 -18.18 -1.14
N ARG A 318 4.53 -18.61 -1.22
CA ARG A 318 4.98 -19.90 -0.68
C ARG A 318 4.87 -19.95 0.83
N TYR A 319 5.26 -18.90 1.54
CA TYR A 319 5.09 -18.81 3.00
C TYR A 319 3.63 -19.05 3.40
N LEU A 320 2.69 -18.34 2.77
CA LEU A 320 1.27 -18.46 3.04
C LEU A 320 0.73 -19.88 2.75
N LYS A 321 1.09 -20.47 1.60
CA LYS A 321 0.58 -21.79 1.18
C LYS A 321 1.25 -22.96 1.91
N GLU A 322 2.56 -22.93 2.07
CA GLU A 322 3.34 -24.07 2.54
C GLU A 322 3.52 -24.03 4.06
N HIS A 323 3.74 -22.84 4.64
CA HIS A 323 4.02 -22.69 6.07
C HIS A 323 2.75 -22.43 6.88
N LEU A 324 1.91 -21.47 6.44
CA LEU A 324 0.64 -21.19 7.13
C LEU A 324 -0.50 -22.11 6.70
N ARG A 325 -0.40 -22.72 5.51
CA ARG A 325 -1.41 -23.62 4.93
C ARG A 325 -2.79 -22.96 4.80
N ILE A 326 -2.81 -21.72 4.33
CA ILE A 326 -4.05 -20.97 4.08
C ILE A 326 -4.29 -20.77 2.58
N SER A 327 -5.51 -20.34 2.24
CA SER A 327 -5.88 -20.07 0.85
C SER A 327 -5.23 -18.78 0.37
N VAL A 328 -4.66 -18.82 -0.84
CA VAL A 328 -4.10 -17.63 -1.51
C VAL A 328 -4.71 -17.50 -2.90
N VAL A 329 -5.28 -16.35 -3.19
CA VAL A 329 -5.95 -16.04 -4.46
C VAL A 329 -5.17 -14.93 -5.17
N CYS A 330 -4.82 -15.16 -6.43
CA CYS A 330 -4.20 -14.13 -7.27
C CYS A 330 -5.28 -13.45 -8.12
N VAL A 331 -5.32 -12.12 -8.10
CA VAL A 331 -6.27 -11.31 -8.86
C VAL A 331 -5.55 -10.25 -9.70
N PRO A 332 -6.21 -9.64 -10.70
CA PRO A 332 -5.66 -8.48 -11.40
C PRO A 332 -5.36 -7.32 -10.43
N THR A 333 -4.42 -6.46 -10.82
CA THR A 333 -4.08 -5.25 -10.06
C THR A 333 -5.27 -4.31 -9.87
N GLY A 334 -5.28 -3.62 -8.73
CA GLY A 334 -6.33 -2.68 -8.39
C GLY A 334 -7.25 -3.19 -7.28
N VAL A 335 -7.40 -2.34 -6.25
CA VAL A 335 -8.06 -2.64 -4.97
C VAL A 335 -9.48 -3.21 -5.14
N LYS A 336 -10.23 -2.85 -6.19
CA LYS A 336 -11.57 -3.41 -6.45
C LYS A 336 -11.56 -4.93 -6.63
N HIS A 337 -10.57 -5.45 -7.37
CA HIS A 337 -10.44 -6.90 -7.57
C HIS A 337 -10.01 -7.61 -6.29
N LEU A 338 -9.08 -6.98 -5.55
CA LEU A 338 -8.62 -7.51 -4.26
C LEU A 338 -9.76 -7.59 -3.24
N HIS A 339 -10.49 -6.48 -3.07
CA HIS A 339 -11.61 -6.36 -2.15
C HIS A 339 -12.72 -7.37 -2.46
N HIS A 340 -13.14 -7.47 -3.73
CA HIS A 340 -14.18 -8.42 -4.14
C HIS A 340 -13.77 -9.88 -3.88
N ALA A 341 -12.51 -10.25 -4.13
CA ALA A 341 -12.04 -11.60 -3.86
C ALA A 341 -11.95 -11.89 -2.35
N ALA A 342 -11.57 -10.90 -1.54
CA ALA A 342 -11.46 -11.01 -0.08
C ALA A 342 -12.80 -11.29 0.61
N GLN A 343 -13.92 -10.82 0.04
CA GLN A 343 -15.27 -11.07 0.56
C GLN A 343 -15.68 -12.56 0.57
N ASN A 344 -14.95 -13.44 -0.13
CA ASN A 344 -15.23 -14.88 -0.16
C ASN A 344 -14.67 -15.66 1.05
N PHE A 345 -14.03 -14.97 2.01
CA PHE A 345 -13.43 -15.57 3.20
C PHE A 345 -14.02 -14.95 4.48
N ASP A 346 -13.92 -15.69 5.58
CA ASP A 346 -14.27 -15.16 6.90
C ASP A 346 -13.30 -14.05 7.33
N PHE A 347 -12.01 -14.27 7.09
CA PHE A 347 -10.95 -13.28 7.17
C PHE A 347 -10.32 -13.12 5.78
N GLY A 348 -10.73 -12.09 5.07
CA GLY A 348 -10.19 -11.75 3.74
C GLY A 348 -9.11 -10.69 3.84
N ILE A 349 -7.85 -11.10 3.83
CA ILE A 349 -6.70 -10.18 3.91
C ILE A 349 -6.29 -9.83 2.48
N TYR A 350 -6.16 -8.54 2.16
CA TYR A 350 -5.63 -8.16 0.87
C TYR A 350 -4.66 -6.99 1.00
N PHE A 351 -3.49 -7.12 0.39
CA PHE A 351 -2.51 -6.04 0.24
C PHE A 351 -1.87 -6.16 -1.13
N GLU A 352 -1.70 -5.02 -1.80
CA GLU A 352 -0.76 -4.92 -2.91
C GLU A 352 0.65 -4.67 -2.36
N ALA A 353 1.69 -5.11 -3.10
CA ALA A 353 3.08 -4.93 -2.70
C ALA A 353 3.51 -3.45 -2.56
N ASN A 354 2.70 -2.50 -3.03
CA ASN A 354 2.91 -1.05 -2.82
C ASN A 354 2.45 -0.56 -1.43
N GLY A 355 1.85 -1.43 -0.61
CA GLY A 355 1.40 -1.10 0.74
C GLY A 355 -0.08 -0.75 0.86
N HIS A 356 -0.86 -0.72 -0.23
CA HIS A 356 -2.31 -0.51 -0.15
C HIS A 356 -3.01 -1.82 0.21
N GLY A 357 -3.76 -1.84 1.31
CA GLY A 357 -4.51 -3.04 1.70
C GLY A 357 -5.27 -2.89 3.01
N THR A 358 -6.10 -3.88 3.33
CA THR A 358 -6.78 -4.00 4.62
C THR A 358 -7.26 -5.45 4.82
N VAL A 359 -8.01 -5.71 5.88
CA VAL A 359 -8.66 -6.99 6.17
C VAL A 359 -10.18 -6.81 6.18
N LEU A 360 -10.89 -7.72 5.51
CA LEU A 360 -12.35 -7.80 5.54
C LEU A 360 -12.80 -8.95 6.44
N PHE A 361 -13.94 -8.76 7.07
CA PHE A 361 -14.55 -9.75 7.96
C PHE A 361 -15.94 -10.14 7.46
N SER A 362 -16.22 -11.44 7.41
CA SER A 362 -17.58 -11.91 7.14
C SER A 362 -18.51 -11.55 8.31
N LYS A 363 -19.82 -11.50 8.04
CA LYS A 363 -20.84 -11.34 9.10
C LYS A 363 -20.74 -12.41 10.19
N HIS A 364 -20.28 -13.61 9.82
CA HIS A 364 -20.06 -14.70 10.76
C HIS A 364 -18.95 -14.35 11.76
N VAL A 365 -17.83 -13.79 11.30
CA VAL A 365 -16.74 -13.31 12.17
C VAL A 365 -17.19 -12.18 13.06
N LEU A 366 -17.92 -11.19 12.54
CA LEU A 366 -18.39 -10.06 13.33
C LEU A 366 -19.29 -10.53 14.48
N ASN A 367 -20.26 -11.42 14.21
CA ASN A 367 -21.11 -12.00 15.27
C ASN A 367 -20.31 -12.87 16.25
N PHE A 368 -19.26 -13.56 15.78
CA PHE A 368 -18.42 -14.40 16.62
C PHE A 368 -17.60 -13.54 17.60
N VAL A 369 -16.94 -12.48 17.12
CA VAL A 369 -16.05 -11.66 17.94
C VAL A 369 -16.82 -10.78 18.94
N GLU A 370 -18.07 -10.42 18.67
CA GLU A 370 -18.94 -9.70 19.63
C GLU A 370 -19.08 -10.42 20.98
N ASN A 371 -19.08 -11.76 20.94
CA ASN A 371 -19.19 -12.60 22.13
C ASN A 371 -17.86 -12.82 22.86
N LEU A 372 -16.73 -12.39 22.28
CA LEU A 372 -15.42 -12.48 22.90
C LEU A 372 -15.22 -11.32 23.88
N ASN A 373 -14.39 -11.56 24.90
CA ASN A 373 -13.93 -10.49 25.79
C ASN A 373 -13.35 -9.33 24.96
N VAL A 374 -13.63 -8.09 25.37
CA VAL A 374 -13.15 -6.89 24.67
C VAL A 374 -11.63 -6.88 24.48
N ASN A 375 -10.86 -7.48 25.40
CA ASN A 375 -9.39 -7.58 25.32
C ASN A 375 -8.91 -8.86 24.62
N ASN A 376 -9.82 -9.65 24.06
CA ASN A 376 -9.42 -10.80 23.25
C ASN A 376 -8.62 -10.30 22.02
N PRO A 377 -7.50 -10.94 21.68
CA PRO A 377 -6.66 -10.48 20.59
C PRO A 377 -7.35 -10.51 19.22
N LEU A 378 -8.28 -11.45 19.00
CA LEU A 378 -9.05 -11.51 17.75
C LEU A 378 -10.01 -10.33 17.64
N ARG A 379 -10.74 -10.04 18.72
CA ARG A 379 -11.66 -8.90 18.76
C ARG A 379 -10.90 -7.58 18.62
N THR A 380 -9.75 -7.45 19.28
CA THR A 380 -8.89 -6.28 19.14
C THR A 380 -8.43 -6.06 17.71
N PHE A 381 -8.02 -7.13 17.03
CA PHE A 381 -7.60 -7.07 15.64
C PHE A 381 -8.74 -6.57 14.74
N VAL A 382 -9.97 -7.08 14.94
CA VAL A 382 -11.16 -6.61 14.24
C VAL A 382 -11.45 -5.14 14.54
N ASP A 383 -11.45 -4.74 15.81
CA ASP A 383 -11.78 -3.37 16.25
C ASP A 383 -10.74 -2.33 15.79
N LEU A 384 -9.48 -2.73 15.53
CA LEU A 384 -8.43 -1.84 15.03
C LEU A 384 -8.38 -1.74 13.50
N THR A 385 -9.14 -2.56 12.78
CA THR A 385 -9.08 -2.60 11.32
C THR A 385 -10.10 -1.64 10.71
N ASN A 386 -9.64 -0.71 9.87
CA ASN A 386 -10.55 0.02 8.98
C ASN A 386 -10.94 -0.86 7.77
N THR A 387 -12.18 -1.31 7.71
CA THR A 387 -12.66 -2.22 6.66
C THR A 387 -13.17 -1.51 5.39
N ALA A 388 -13.27 -0.18 5.40
CA ALA A 388 -13.84 0.59 4.28
C ALA A 388 -12.88 0.65 3.08
N ILE A 389 -11.60 0.89 3.34
CA ILE A 389 -10.51 0.97 2.37
C ILE A 389 -9.18 0.74 3.09
N GLY A 390 -8.07 0.58 2.34
CA GLY A 390 -6.75 0.52 2.97
C GLY A 390 -6.41 1.82 3.69
N ASP A 391 -5.90 1.71 4.91
CA ASP A 391 -5.75 2.83 5.84
C ASP A 391 -4.40 2.75 6.55
N ALA A 392 -3.43 3.50 6.05
CA ALA A 392 -2.07 3.42 6.54
C ALA A 392 -1.94 3.81 8.02
N VAL A 393 -2.84 4.66 8.53
CA VAL A 393 -2.82 5.09 9.94
C VAL A 393 -3.30 3.95 10.84
N THR A 394 -4.43 3.33 10.52
CA THR A 394 -4.91 2.18 11.33
C THR A 394 -4.08 0.92 11.11
N ASP A 395 -3.51 0.74 9.92
CA ASP A 395 -2.60 -0.36 9.62
C ASP A 395 -1.32 -0.27 10.45
N ILE A 396 -0.78 0.93 10.73
CA ILE A 396 0.31 1.12 11.70
C ILE A 396 -0.10 0.56 13.07
N LEU A 397 -1.28 0.93 13.57
CA LEU A 397 -1.75 0.44 14.88
C LEU A 397 -1.93 -1.08 14.87
N LEU A 398 -2.47 -1.64 13.79
CA LEU A 398 -2.70 -3.07 13.64
C LEU A 398 -1.39 -3.86 13.54
N VAL A 399 -0.39 -3.35 12.80
CA VAL A 399 0.97 -3.92 12.72
C VAL A 399 1.65 -3.87 14.07
N GLU A 400 1.68 -2.71 14.73
CA GLU A 400 2.35 -2.55 16.03
C GLU A 400 1.70 -3.41 17.12
N TYR A 401 0.36 -3.51 17.14
CA TYR A 401 -0.36 -4.41 18.04
C TYR A 401 -0.01 -5.88 17.76
N THR A 402 -0.01 -6.28 16.49
CA THR A 402 0.29 -7.65 16.08
C THR A 402 1.72 -8.06 16.46
N LEU A 403 2.70 -7.19 16.21
CA LEU A 403 4.10 -7.41 16.60
C LEU A 403 4.25 -7.48 18.12
N ALA A 404 3.58 -6.60 18.87
CA ALA A 404 3.59 -6.62 20.34
C ALA A 404 2.96 -7.90 20.91
N TRP A 405 1.86 -8.39 20.32
CA TRP A 405 1.22 -9.64 20.72
C TRP A 405 2.11 -10.85 20.43
N LEU A 406 2.76 -10.88 19.27
CA LEU A 406 3.71 -11.94 18.88
C LEU A 406 5.05 -11.87 19.62
N ASN A 407 5.32 -10.76 20.31
CA ASN A 407 6.64 -10.38 20.84
C ASN A 407 7.72 -10.42 19.77
N TRP A 408 7.44 -9.79 18.61
CA TRP A 408 8.33 -9.78 17.45
C TRP A 408 9.03 -8.44 17.26
N SER A 409 10.34 -8.52 17.08
CA SER A 409 11.15 -7.42 16.56
C SER A 409 10.97 -7.27 15.05
N PHE A 410 11.48 -6.16 14.49
CA PHE A 410 11.58 -6.00 13.03
C PHE A 410 12.28 -7.20 12.39
N MET A 411 13.39 -7.68 12.98
CA MET A 411 14.14 -8.81 12.43
C MET A 411 13.37 -10.12 12.48
N ASN A 412 12.50 -10.34 13.47
CA ASN A 412 11.63 -11.51 13.50
C ASN A 412 10.63 -11.48 12.34
N TRP A 413 10.01 -10.31 12.09
CA TRP A 413 9.10 -10.12 10.96
C TRP A 413 9.82 -10.25 9.62
N PHE A 414 10.99 -9.61 9.46
CA PHE A 414 11.82 -9.69 8.26
C PHE A 414 12.27 -11.12 7.96
N SER A 415 12.58 -11.91 8.98
CA SER A 415 13.05 -13.29 8.81
C SER A 415 11.91 -14.33 8.62
N MET A 416 10.64 -13.90 8.49
CA MET A 416 9.52 -14.83 8.26
C MET A 416 9.70 -15.68 7.00
N TYR A 417 10.25 -15.07 5.96
CA TYR A 417 10.68 -15.68 4.71
C TYR A 417 11.73 -14.78 4.06
N GLU A 418 12.44 -15.30 3.06
CA GLU A 418 13.42 -14.53 2.28
C GLU A 418 12.81 -14.24 0.90
N ASP A 419 12.70 -12.96 0.56
CA ASP A 419 12.21 -12.55 -0.76
C ASP A 419 13.17 -13.02 -1.85
N LEU A 420 12.62 -13.48 -2.97
CA LEU A 420 13.42 -13.66 -4.17
C LEU A 420 13.87 -12.28 -4.67
N PRO A 421 15.12 -12.12 -5.12
CA PRO A 421 15.50 -10.97 -5.94
C PRO A 421 14.45 -10.72 -7.02
N SER A 422 13.95 -9.49 -7.10
CA SER A 422 12.90 -9.11 -8.05
C SER A 422 13.16 -7.74 -8.64
N LYS A 423 12.66 -7.51 -9.86
CA LYS A 423 12.87 -6.27 -10.60
C LYS A 423 11.66 -5.94 -11.46
N GLN A 424 11.27 -4.67 -11.42
CA GLN A 424 10.23 -4.11 -12.26
C GLN A 424 10.84 -3.17 -13.30
N LEU A 425 10.42 -3.32 -14.55
CA LEU A 425 10.82 -2.46 -15.66
C LEU A 425 9.59 -1.93 -16.39
N LYS A 426 9.77 -0.82 -17.09
CA LYS A 426 8.75 -0.19 -17.95
C LYS A 426 9.26 -0.16 -19.39
N VAL A 427 8.41 -0.57 -20.33
CA VAL A 427 8.65 -0.45 -21.77
C VAL A 427 7.55 0.41 -22.37
N THR A 428 7.93 1.48 -23.06
CA THR A 428 6.98 2.32 -23.82
C THR A 428 6.63 1.64 -25.12
N VAL A 429 5.34 1.61 -25.47
CA VAL A 429 4.81 0.95 -26.67
C VAL A 429 3.91 1.90 -27.45
N VAL A 430 3.74 1.67 -28.76
CA VAL A 430 2.84 2.50 -29.60
C VAL A 430 1.39 2.41 -29.10
N LYS A 431 0.90 1.20 -28.83
CA LYS A 431 -0.45 0.93 -28.33
C LYS A 431 -0.40 -0.20 -27.31
N ARG A 432 -0.79 0.09 -26.08
CA ARG A 432 -0.80 -0.89 -24.99
C ARG A 432 -1.81 -2.03 -25.21
N ASP A 433 -2.92 -1.73 -25.88
CA ASP A 433 -4.04 -2.68 -26.09
C ASP A 433 -3.69 -3.85 -27.02
N ILE A 434 -2.54 -3.79 -27.69
CA ILE A 434 -1.99 -4.94 -28.45
C ILE A 434 -1.65 -6.09 -27.50
N ILE A 435 -1.29 -5.76 -26.26
CA ILE A 435 -1.03 -6.74 -25.21
C ILE A 435 -2.34 -7.03 -24.48
N GLN A 436 -2.82 -8.25 -24.66
CA GLN A 436 -3.92 -8.81 -23.87
C GLN A 436 -3.33 -9.85 -22.91
N VAL A 437 -3.92 -9.95 -21.72
CA VAL A 437 -3.44 -10.85 -20.66
C VAL A 437 -4.58 -11.72 -20.14
N THR A 438 -4.23 -12.78 -19.41
CA THR A 438 -5.17 -13.56 -18.58
C THR A 438 -5.77 -12.67 -17.49
N TRP A 439 -6.90 -13.09 -16.93
CA TRP A 439 -7.61 -12.31 -15.91
C TRP A 439 -6.71 -11.96 -14.70
N ASP A 440 -5.87 -12.89 -14.25
CA ASP A 440 -4.91 -12.68 -13.16
C ASP A 440 -3.63 -11.91 -13.57
N GLU A 441 -3.58 -11.40 -14.81
CA GLU A 441 -2.48 -10.64 -15.42
C GLU A 441 -1.12 -11.36 -15.43
N ARG A 442 -1.09 -12.68 -15.23
CA ARG A 442 0.16 -13.46 -15.16
C ARG A 442 0.67 -13.96 -16.50
N ARG A 443 -0.18 -14.00 -17.54
CA ARG A 443 0.19 -14.50 -18.86
C ARG A 443 -0.37 -13.61 -19.97
N VAL A 444 0.43 -13.38 -20.99
CA VAL A 444 0.03 -12.72 -22.23
C VAL A 444 -0.78 -13.70 -23.09
N THR A 445 -1.97 -13.29 -23.51
CA THR A 445 -2.84 -14.03 -24.45
C THR A 445 -2.70 -13.52 -25.89
N SER A 446 -2.29 -12.26 -26.07
CA SER A 446 -1.94 -11.68 -27.37
C SER A 446 -0.85 -10.61 -27.18
N PRO A 447 0.21 -10.59 -28.01
CA PRO A 447 0.55 -11.59 -29.03
C PRO A 447 1.06 -12.89 -28.39
N VAL A 448 0.59 -14.05 -28.88
CA VAL A 448 0.92 -15.38 -28.30
C VAL A 448 2.42 -15.63 -28.28
N GLN A 449 3.14 -15.16 -29.30
CA GLN A 449 4.59 -15.32 -29.43
C GLN A 449 5.35 -14.67 -28.27
N LEU A 450 4.81 -13.59 -27.68
CA LEU A 450 5.44 -12.93 -26.53
C LEU A 450 5.40 -13.85 -25.31
N GLN A 451 4.28 -14.52 -25.03
CA GLN A 451 4.22 -15.44 -23.89
C GLN A 451 5.13 -16.65 -24.07
N VAL A 452 5.20 -17.22 -25.28
CA VAL A 452 6.12 -18.33 -25.58
C VAL A 452 7.57 -17.91 -25.30
N ALA A 453 7.96 -16.72 -25.77
CA ALA A 453 9.31 -16.22 -25.53
C ALA A 453 9.59 -15.90 -24.05
N ILE A 454 8.59 -15.45 -23.29
CA ILE A 454 8.70 -15.25 -21.84
C ILE A 454 8.91 -16.59 -21.13
N ASP A 455 8.11 -17.61 -21.45
CA ASP A 455 8.22 -18.94 -20.85
C ASP A 455 9.62 -19.54 -21.12
N GLU A 456 10.13 -19.42 -22.35
CA GLU A 456 11.49 -19.86 -22.70
C GLU A 456 12.60 -19.11 -21.93
N ALA A 457 12.40 -17.81 -21.66
CA ALA A 457 13.34 -17.02 -20.87
C ALA A 457 13.32 -17.44 -19.40
N VAL A 458 12.13 -17.69 -18.83
CA VAL A 458 11.97 -18.20 -17.46
C VAL A 458 12.67 -19.56 -17.31
N ASP A 459 12.47 -20.48 -18.25
CA ASP A 459 13.12 -21.80 -18.25
C ASP A 459 14.66 -21.69 -18.30
N LYS A 460 15.20 -20.72 -19.04
CA LYS A 460 16.65 -20.48 -19.10
C LYS A 460 17.19 -19.92 -17.78
N ALA A 461 16.45 -18.99 -17.14
CA ALA A 461 16.82 -18.45 -15.84
C ALA A 461 16.85 -19.57 -14.78
N ASP A 462 15.82 -20.42 -14.73
CA ASP A 462 15.75 -21.56 -13.82
C ASP A 462 16.91 -22.54 -13.99
N LYS A 463 17.24 -22.89 -15.23
CA LYS A 463 18.38 -23.77 -15.54
C LYS A 463 19.71 -23.14 -15.12
N SER A 464 19.87 -21.82 -15.28
CA SER A 464 21.10 -21.14 -14.88
C SER A 464 21.35 -21.17 -13.37
N VAL A 465 20.29 -21.14 -12.57
CA VAL A 465 20.38 -21.18 -11.09
C VAL A 465 20.26 -22.60 -10.52
N GLY A 466 20.03 -23.61 -11.36
CA GLY A 466 19.87 -25.01 -10.94
C GLY A 466 18.63 -25.27 -10.08
N LYS A 467 17.60 -24.43 -10.18
CA LYS A 467 16.36 -24.52 -9.38
C LYS A 467 15.13 -24.29 -10.25
N ILE A 468 14.55 -25.38 -10.74
CA ILE A 468 13.33 -25.36 -11.55
C ILE A 468 12.15 -24.82 -10.71
N GLY A 469 11.38 -23.91 -11.30
CA GLY A 469 10.22 -23.26 -10.69
C GLY A 469 10.58 -22.11 -9.73
N SER A 470 11.83 -21.65 -9.71
CA SER A 470 12.27 -20.56 -8.84
C SER A 470 12.20 -19.19 -9.50
N SER A 471 12.10 -19.14 -10.82
CA SER A 471 12.03 -17.92 -11.61
C SER A 471 10.60 -17.68 -12.12
N ARG A 472 10.22 -16.41 -12.20
CA ARG A 472 8.93 -16.01 -12.75
C ARG A 472 9.07 -14.66 -13.43
N ALA A 473 8.41 -14.49 -14.57
CA ALA A 473 8.26 -13.19 -15.20
C ALA A 473 6.88 -13.05 -15.85
N PHE A 474 6.36 -11.83 -15.87
CA PHE A 474 5.13 -11.51 -16.57
C PHE A 474 5.15 -10.09 -17.13
N VAL A 475 4.25 -9.85 -18.08
CA VAL A 475 4.12 -8.61 -18.81
C VAL A 475 2.65 -8.20 -18.81
N ARG A 476 2.35 -6.93 -18.48
CA ARG A 476 0.99 -6.40 -18.53
C ARG A 476 0.93 -4.95 -18.99
N PRO A 477 -0.16 -4.51 -19.66
CA PRO A 477 -0.35 -3.10 -19.99
C PRO A 477 -0.55 -2.25 -18.73
N SER A 478 -0.03 -1.02 -18.72
CA SER A 478 -0.32 -0.03 -17.68
C SER A 478 -1.75 0.50 -17.86
N GLY A 479 -2.49 0.69 -16.76
CA GLY A 479 -3.85 1.25 -16.81
C GLY A 479 -3.88 2.76 -17.12
N THR A 480 -2.81 3.48 -16.77
CA THR A 480 -2.75 4.95 -16.80
C THR A 480 -1.90 5.52 -17.92
N GLU A 481 -1.05 4.70 -18.56
CA GLU A 481 -0.05 5.17 -19.52
C GLU A 481 0.02 4.23 -20.73
N ASN A 482 0.50 4.75 -21.88
CA ASN A 482 0.85 3.95 -23.06
C ASN A 482 2.20 3.24 -22.86
N SER A 483 2.26 2.40 -21.85
CA SER A 483 3.43 1.62 -21.50
C SER A 483 3.04 0.26 -20.95
N VAL A 484 4.01 -0.63 -20.90
CA VAL A 484 3.88 -2.00 -20.45
C VAL A 484 4.81 -2.19 -19.26
N ARG A 485 4.31 -2.86 -18.22
CA ARG A 485 5.08 -3.20 -17.02
C ARG A 485 5.59 -4.62 -17.15
N ILE A 486 6.86 -4.80 -16.86
CA ILE A 486 7.54 -6.08 -16.77
C ILE A 486 7.89 -6.31 -15.31
N TYR A 487 7.62 -7.50 -14.83
CA TYR A 487 8.11 -7.98 -13.54
C TYR A 487 8.89 -9.26 -13.79
N ALA A 488 10.04 -9.41 -13.11
CA ALA A 488 10.74 -10.66 -13.02
C ALA A 488 11.31 -10.89 -11.62
N GLU A 489 11.37 -12.14 -11.20
CA GLU A 489 12.04 -12.60 -10.00
C GLU A 489 12.76 -13.92 -10.30
N SER A 490 13.85 -14.19 -9.57
CA SER A 490 14.61 -15.44 -9.67
C SER A 490 15.41 -15.68 -8.39
N TYR A 491 16.12 -16.80 -8.31
CA TYR A 491 16.87 -17.18 -7.10
C TYR A 491 18.09 -16.28 -6.82
N THR A 492 18.69 -15.67 -7.84
CA THR A 492 19.84 -14.76 -7.68
C THR A 492 19.59 -13.40 -8.34
N HIS A 493 20.34 -12.39 -7.91
CA HIS A 493 20.28 -11.04 -8.50
C HIS A 493 20.67 -11.06 -9.98
N GLU A 494 21.71 -11.83 -10.35
CA GLU A 494 22.18 -11.94 -11.73
C GLU A 494 21.12 -12.55 -12.64
N ALA A 495 20.45 -13.62 -12.19
CA ALA A 495 19.39 -14.26 -12.96
C ALA A 495 18.16 -13.35 -13.09
N THR A 496 17.83 -12.59 -12.05
CA THR A 496 16.72 -11.63 -12.04
C THR A 496 16.98 -10.45 -12.99
N ASP A 497 18.18 -9.88 -12.94
CA ASP A 497 18.59 -8.79 -13.84
C ASP A 497 18.59 -9.25 -15.29
N TRP A 498 19.09 -10.46 -15.54
CA TRP A 498 19.04 -11.04 -16.88
C TRP A 498 17.60 -11.26 -17.36
N LEU A 499 16.75 -11.87 -16.53
CA LEU A 499 15.38 -12.23 -16.89
C LEU A 499 14.53 -10.99 -17.15
N SER A 500 14.55 -10.01 -16.24
CA SER A 500 13.82 -8.74 -16.40
C SER A 500 14.23 -8.03 -17.70
N THR A 501 15.53 -7.89 -17.95
CA THR A 501 16.06 -7.20 -19.15
C THR A 501 15.71 -7.96 -20.42
N THR A 502 15.81 -9.30 -20.41
CA THR A 502 15.46 -10.15 -21.55
C THR A 502 13.98 -10.02 -21.89
N VAL A 503 13.10 -10.09 -20.89
CA VAL A 503 11.66 -9.93 -21.10
C VAL A 503 11.30 -8.52 -21.57
N ALA A 504 12.00 -7.49 -21.08
CA ALA A 504 11.83 -6.12 -21.59
C ALA A 504 12.19 -5.99 -23.08
N ILE A 505 13.28 -6.63 -23.53
CA ILE A 505 13.68 -6.66 -24.96
C ILE A 505 12.65 -7.40 -25.80
N LEU A 506 12.22 -8.58 -25.35
CA LEU A 506 11.19 -9.37 -26.03
C LEU A 506 9.88 -8.57 -26.17
N THR A 507 9.48 -7.88 -25.11
CA THR A 507 8.30 -7.00 -25.10
C THR A 507 8.47 -5.86 -26.11
N TYR A 508 9.63 -5.18 -26.11
CA TYR A 508 9.92 -4.11 -27.07
C TYR A 508 9.83 -4.61 -28.52
N GLN A 509 10.38 -5.78 -28.82
CA GLN A 509 10.41 -6.35 -30.17
C GLN A 509 9.05 -6.86 -30.64
N LEU A 510 8.31 -7.54 -29.77
CA LEU A 510 7.10 -8.27 -30.14
C LEU A 510 5.80 -7.48 -29.90
N ALA A 511 5.84 -6.39 -29.12
CA ALA A 511 4.68 -5.57 -28.80
C ALA A 511 4.77 -4.11 -29.30
N GLY A 512 5.65 -3.83 -30.26
CA GLY A 512 5.76 -2.49 -30.87
C GLY A 512 6.31 -1.45 -29.91
N GLY A 513 7.44 -1.77 -29.27
CA GLY A 513 8.18 -0.84 -28.42
C GLY A 513 8.67 0.38 -29.18
N ILE A 514 8.72 1.53 -28.49
CA ILE A 514 9.21 2.80 -29.04
C ILE A 514 10.19 3.48 -28.08
N GLY A 515 10.98 4.40 -28.61
CA GLY A 515 12.04 5.08 -27.86
C GLY A 515 13.28 4.20 -27.72
N SER A 516 14.06 4.43 -26.66
CA SER A 516 15.31 3.71 -26.42
C SER A 516 15.07 2.22 -26.18
N GLN A 517 15.68 1.38 -27.00
CA GLN A 517 15.64 -0.07 -26.81
C GLN A 517 16.40 -0.45 -25.53
N PRO A 518 15.88 -1.39 -24.71
CA PRO A 518 16.62 -1.88 -23.54
C PRO A 518 17.95 -2.53 -23.94
N THR A 519 19.01 -2.24 -23.19
CA THR A 519 20.36 -2.80 -23.43
C THR A 519 20.38 -4.30 -23.13
N PRO A 520 20.96 -5.15 -24.01
CA PRO A 520 21.09 -6.58 -23.74
C PRO A 520 21.82 -6.88 -22.43
N PRO A 521 21.33 -7.83 -21.60
CA PRO A 521 22.01 -8.22 -20.39
C PRO A 521 23.27 -9.05 -20.73
N ARG A 522 24.19 -9.16 -19.76
CA ARG A 522 25.33 -10.10 -19.88
C ARG A 522 24.79 -11.53 -20.03
N PRO A 523 25.41 -12.40 -20.84
CA PRO A 523 24.95 -13.78 -20.98
C PRO A 523 24.90 -14.51 -19.63
N LEU A 524 23.84 -15.28 -19.39
CA LEU A 524 23.79 -16.19 -18.25
C LEU A 524 24.87 -17.26 -18.40
N GLN A 525 25.65 -17.47 -17.35
CA GLN A 525 26.44 -18.68 -17.23
C GLN A 525 25.49 -19.81 -16.85
N ILE A 526 25.26 -20.72 -17.79
CA ILE A 526 24.51 -21.94 -17.50
C ILE A 526 25.45 -22.84 -16.70
N CYS A 527 25.06 -23.20 -15.48
CA CYS A 527 25.69 -24.30 -14.75
C CYS A 527 25.57 -25.55 -15.61
N ASN A 528 26.63 -25.87 -16.36
CA ASN A 528 26.73 -27.18 -16.99
C ASN A 528 26.78 -28.18 -15.84
N GLU A 529 25.76 -29.03 -15.74
CA GLU A 529 25.88 -30.28 -14.99
C GLU A 529 27.14 -30.96 -15.52
N SER A 530 28.17 -30.97 -14.70
CA SER A 530 29.37 -31.76 -14.93
C SER A 530 28.91 -33.19 -15.10
N VAL A 531 28.95 -33.66 -16.34
CA VAL A 531 28.87 -35.06 -16.73
C VAL A 531 29.88 -35.81 -15.86
N ASN A 532 29.38 -36.57 -14.89
CA ASN A 532 30.12 -37.60 -14.18
C ASN A 532 29.35 -38.91 -14.31
#